data_AF-A0A8W8LPA2-F1
#
_entry.id   AF-A0A8W8LPA2-F1
#
_cell.length_a   1.000
_cell.length_b   1.000
_cell.length_c   1.000
_cell.angle_alpha   90.00
_cell.angle_beta   90.00
_cell.angle_gamma   90.00
#
_symmetry.space_group_name_H-M   'P 1'
#
loop_
_entity.id
_entity.type
_entity.pdbx_description
1 polymer ?
#
loop_
_entity_poly.entity_id
_entity_poly.type
_entity_poly.pdbx_seq_one_letter_code
_entity_poly.pdbx_strand_id
1 'polypeptide(L)' 'MTLNLRIPPTVVCTQCVLQWKYHTGNSWGRDKGGEGIGHGPQEEFYGCSDIAILPNCDDVTGKAATPH' A
#
# COMPACT_ATOMS: atom_id res chain seq x y z
N MET A 1 -2.91 -12.59 -11.18
CA MET A 1 -2.59 -11.17 -11.45
C MET A 1 -1.72 -10.68 -10.30
N THR A 2 -0.58 -10.05 -10.59
CA THR A 2 0.33 -9.48 -9.57
C THR A 2 0.62 -8.03 -9.92
N LEU A 3 0.88 -7.19 -8.91
CA LEU A 3 1.25 -5.79 -9.06
C LEU A 3 2.61 -5.56 -8.40
N ASN A 4 3.55 -5.00 -9.16
CA ASN A 4 4.86 -4.63 -8.64
C ASN A 4 4.86 -3.15 -8.27
N LEU A 5 5.30 -2.85 -7.05
CA LEU A 5 5.37 -1.49 -6.51
C LEU A 5 6.82 -1.15 -6.16
N ARG A 6 7.20 0.11 -6.33
CA ARG A 6 8.50 0.62 -5.91
C ARG A 6 8.37 1.33 -4.58
N ILE A 7 9.10 0.84 -3.59
CA ILE A 7 9.22 1.50 -2.30
C ILE A 7 10.04 2.79 -2.47
N PRO A 8 9.67 3.91 -1.82
CA PRO A 8 10.48 5.13 -1.85
C PRO A 8 11.88 4.86 -1.29
N PRO A 9 12.94 5.40 -1.92
CA PRO A 9 14.32 5.02 -1.62
C PRO A 9 14.78 5.37 -0.19
N THR A 10 14.08 6.27 0.49
CA THR A 10 14.44 6.77 1.83
C THR A 10 13.65 6.09 2.95
N VAL A 11 12.73 5.18 2.64
CA VAL A 11 11.89 4.53 3.64
C VAL A 11 12.57 3.25 4.12
N VAL A 12 12.87 3.20 5.41
CA VAL A 12 13.41 2.02 6.13
C VAL A 12 12.58 1.86 7.40
N CYS A 13 12.17 0.63 7.70
CA CYS A 13 11.38 0.31 8.90
C CYS A 13 11.54 -1.15 9.28
N THR A 14 11.62 -1.43 10.58
CA THR A 14 11.66 -2.81 11.12
C THR A 14 10.28 -3.37 11.42
N GLN A 15 9.30 -2.49 11.69
CA GLN A 15 7.91 -2.83 11.98
C GLN A 15 6.99 -1.79 11.36
N CYS A 16 6.49 -2.07 10.16
CA CYS A 16 5.61 -1.17 9.43
C CYS A 16 4.48 -1.95 8.78
N VAL A 17 3.38 -1.25 8.47
CA VAL A 17 2.20 -1.86 7.88
C VAL A 17 2.10 -1.44 6.42
N LEU A 18 2.08 -2.42 5.51
CA LEU A 18 1.61 -2.21 4.15
C LEU A 18 0.09 -2.26 4.15
N GLN A 19 -0.55 -1.14 3.84
CA GLN A 19 -1.99 -1.07 3.64
C GLN A 19 -2.29 -0.99 2.15
N TRP A 20 -3.15 -1.88 1.66
CA TRP A 20 -3.77 -1.74 0.35
C TRP A 20 -5.25 -1.39 0.51
N LYS A 21 -5.76 -0.61 -0.45
CA LYS A 21 -7.16 -0.25 -0.58
C LYS A 21 -7.60 -0.56 -2.00
N TYR A 22 -8.71 -1.27 -2.14
CA TYR A 22 -9.41 -1.45 -3.41
C TYR A 22 -10.77 -0.78 -3.32
N HIS A 23 -10.94 0.31 -4.06
CA HIS A 23 -12.23 0.94 -4.29
C HIS A 23 -12.86 0.32 -5.54
N THR A 24 -13.99 -0.35 -5.40
CA THR A 24 -14.67 -0.99 -6.54
C THR A 24 -15.33 0.06 -7.43
N GLY A 25 -15.99 -0.40 -8.49
CA GLY A 25 -16.69 0.48 -9.43
C GLY A 25 -17.85 -0.20 -10.14
N ASN A 26 -18.48 -1.19 -9.50
CA ASN A 26 -19.54 -2.00 -10.10
C ASN A 26 -20.94 -1.64 -9.61
N SER A 27 -21.08 -0.69 -8.67
CA SER A 27 -22.38 -0.20 -8.20
C SER A 27 -22.85 1.01 -9.00
N TRP A 28 -24.16 1.11 -9.26
CA TRP A 28 -24.76 2.30 -9.84
C TRP A 28 -24.99 3.35 -8.76
N GLY A 29 -24.65 4.60 -9.04
CA GLY A 29 -24.90 5.71 -8.13
C GLY A 29 -24.85 7.05 -8.82
N ARG A 30 -24.92 8.13 -8.03
CA ARG A 30 -24.89 9.51 -8.49
C ARG A 30 -23.95 10.34 -7.62
N ASP A 31 -23.12 11.14 -8.27
CA ASP A 31 -22.24 12.12 -7.63
C ASP A 31 -22.18 13.42 -8.45
N LYS A 32 -21.21 14.31 -8.15
CA LYS A 32 -21.05 15.58 -8.87
C LYS A 32 -20.69 15.41 -10.35
N GLY A 33 -20.21 14.24 -10.75
CA GLY A 33 -19.82 13.90 -12.11
C GLY A 33 -20.94 13.32 -12.95
N GLY A 34 -22.08 12.93 -12.36
CA GLY A 34 -23.21 12.36 -13.08
C GLY A 34 -23.83 11.16 -12.36
N GLU A 35 -24.56 10.35 -13.12
CA GLU A 35 -25.19 9.11 -12.66
C GLU A 35 -24.75 7.95 -13.55
N GLY A 36 -24.36 6.84 -12.94
CA GLY A 36 -23.85 5.68 -13.66
C GLY A 36 -23.20 4.62 -12.78
N ILE A 37 -22.69 3.57 -13.43
CA ILE A 37 -21.82 2.57 -12.78
C ILE A 37 -20.50 3.25 -12.36
N GLY A 38 -20.08 3.01 -11.12
CA GLY A 38 -18.86 3.59 -10.54
C GLY A 38 -19.04 5.01 -9.96
N HIS A 39 -20.23 5.60 -10.10
CA HIS A 39 -20.55 6.88 -9.47
C HIS A 39 -21.11 6.70 -8.06
N GLY A 40 -20.94 7.73 -7.23
CA GLY A 40 -21.40 7.69 -5.84
C GLY A 40 -20.62 6.67 -4.99
N PRO A 41 -21.16 6.27 -3.83
CA PRO A 41 -20.48 5.32 -2.93
C PRO A 41 -20.22 3.97 -3.61
N GLN A 42 -18.98 3.49 -3.52
CA GLN A 42 -18.58 2.15 -3.95
C GLN A 42 -18.09 1.34 -2.75
N GLU A 43 -18.12 0.02 -2.88
CA GLU A 43 -17.57 -0.89 -1.89
C GLU A 43 -16.05 -0.70 -1.81
N GLU A 44 -15.51 -0.77 -0.60
CA GLU A 44 -14.08 -0.60 -0.37
C GLU A 44 -13.54 -1.77 0.44
N PHE A 45 -12.51 -2.42 -0.11
CA PHE A 45 -11.76 -3.46 0.56
C PHE A 45 -10.44 -2.89 1.05
N TYR A 46 -10.07 -3.29 2.25
CA TYR A 46 -8.83 -2.89 2.89
C TYR A 46 -8.10 -4.12 3.38
N GLY A 47 -6.78 -4.13 3.23
CA GLY A 47 -5.94 -5.15 3.84
C GLY A 47 -4.64 -4.56 4.35
N CYS A 48 -4.18 -5.11 5.46
CA CYS A 48 -2.96 -4.72 6.15
C CYS A 48 -2.00 -5.91 6.20
N SER A 49 -0.71 -5.64 6.12
CA SER A 49 0.33 -6.65 6.31
C SER A 49 1.50 -6.06 7.06
N ASP A 50 1.97 -6.75 8.09
CA ASP A 50 3.16 -6.38 8.84
C ASP A 50 4.41 -6.74 8.01
N ILE A 51 5.25 -5.75 7.73
CA ILE A 51 6.44 -5.88 6.91
C ILE A 51 7.64 -5.17 7.56
N ALA A 52 8.83 -5.47 7.03
CA ALA A 52 10.06 -4.71 7.28
C ALA A 52 10.65 -4.28 5.93
N ILE A 53 11.16 -3.05 5.88
CA ILE A 53 11.93 -2.50 4.77
C ILE A 53 13.33 -2.26 5.31
N LEU A 54 14.25 -3.15 4.97
CA LEU A 54 15.63 -3.08 5.44
C LEU A 54 16.48 -2.23 4.48
N PRO A 55 17.54 -1.55 4.97
CA PRO A 55 18.58 -1.04 4.09
C PRO A 55 19.15 -2.20 3.26
N ASN A 56 19.65 -1.91 2.05
CA ASN A 56 20.18 -2.88 1.08
C ASN A 56 20.67 -4.19 1.74
N CYS A 57 20.08 -5.31 1.33
CA CYS A 57 20.39 -6.65 1.84
C CYS A 57 21.84 -7.13 1.61
N ASP A 58 22.75 -6.28 1.13
CA ASP A 58 24.19 -6.58 1.06
C ASP A 58 24.86 -6.54 2.44
N ASP A 59 24.16 -6.07 3.48
CA ASP A 59 24.62 -6.21 4.87
C ASP A 59 24.16 -7.54 5.48
N VAL A 60 24.58 -8.65 4.86
CA VAL A 60 24.46 -10.03 5.40
C VAL A 60 25.36 -10.22 6.64
N THR A 61 25.92 -9.16 7.21
CA THR A 61 26.74 -9.23 8.42
C THR A 61 26.08 -8.67 9.67
N GLY A 62 24.75 -8.76 9.80
CA GLY A 62 24.07 -8.82 11.10
C GLY A 62 24.52 -7.79 12.15
N LYS A 63 24.95 -6.60 11.73
CA LYS A 63 25.31 -5.51 12.64
C LYS A 63 24.25 -4.44 12.48
N ALA A 64 23.46 -4.30 13.55
CA ALA A 64 22.49 -3.24 13.71
C ALA A 64 23.05 -1.93 13.17
N ALA A 65 22.36 -1.37 12.17
CA ALA A 65 22.60 -0.01 11.73
C ALA A 65 22.50 0.90 12.95
N THR A 66 23.64 1.47 13.35
CA THR A 66 23.74 2.39 14.47
C THR A 66 22.86 3.62 14.19
N PRO A 67 22.02 4.05 15.12
CA PRO A 67 21.27 5.29 14.95
C PRO A 67 22.24 6.48 15.06
N HIS A 68 22.12 7.41 14.10
CA HIS A 68 22.51 8.79 14.30
C HIS A 68 21.28 9.59 14.71
#